data_AF-A0A1H9SJ73-F1
#
_entry.id   AF-A0A1H9SJ73-F1
#
_cell.length_a   1.000
_cell.length_b   1.000
_cell.length_c   1.000
_cell.angle_alpha   90.00
_cell.angle_beta   90.00
_cell.angle_gamma   90.00
#
_symmetry.space_group_name_H-M   'P 1'
#
loop_
_entity.id
_entity.type
_entity.pdbx_description
1 polymer ?
#
loop_
_entity_poly.entity_id
_entity_poly.type
_entity_poly.pdbx_seq_one_letter_code
_entity_poly.pdbx_strand_id
1 'polypeptide(L)'
;MFGTDLYIAIVLGVLLSLLYAERTGIVPAGLVVPGYLALVFDQIVFVLTVVVISIITYLFVTQVIGRLSVLYGRRKFAAMLTVGVVLKMSFDYAVPIVPFEVVELRGIGVIVPGLIANSIHKQGVLPTISSTFIISFATFLLISLYHLI
;
A
#
# COMPACT_ATOMS: atom_id res chain seq x y z
N MET A 1 4.49 -5.31 -21.60
CA MET A 1 3.73 -6.53 -21.20
C MET A 1 3.64 -6.52 -19.68
N PHE A 2 2.66 -5.81 -19.11
CA PHE A 2 2.64 -5.47 -17.68
C PHE A 2 2.15 -6.61 -16.76
N GLY A 3 1.43 -7.61 -17.28
CA GLY A 3 0.84 -8.68 -16.45
C GLY A 3 1.90 -9.61 -15.82
N THR A 4 2.92 -10.02 -16.58
CA THR A 4 4.01 -10.86 -16.06
C THR A 4 4.85 -10.12 -15.03
N ASP A 5 5.15 -8.84 -15.25
CA ASP A 5 5.89 -8.01 -14.30
C ASP A 5 5.11 -7.83 -12.99
N LEU A 6 3.77 -7.67 -13.07
CA LEU A 6 2.89 -7.62 -11.90
C LEU A 6 3.01 -8.88 -11.05
N TYR A 7 2.95 -10.06 -11.66
CA TYR A 7 3.06 -11.33 -10.92
C TYR A 7 4.43 -11.49 -10.28
N ILE A 8 5.51 -11.19 -11.01
CA ILE A 8 6.87 -11.28 -10.49
C ILE A 8 7.05 -10.31 -9.31
N ALA A 9 6.59 -9.07 -9.44
CA ALA A 9 6.69 -8.05 -8.41
C ALA A 9 5.92 -8.42 -7.14
N ILE A 10 4.70 -8.95 -7.28
CA ILE A 10 3.90 -9.40 -6.13
C ILE A 10 4.60 -10.57 -5.43
N VAL A 11 5.06 -11.58 -6.17
CA VAL A 11 5.74 -12.74 -5.58
C VAL A 11 7.02 -12.31 -4.86
N LEU A 12 7.88 -11.53 -5.50
CA LEU A 12 9.11 -11.01 -4.90
C LEU A 12 8.81 -10.13 -3.68
N GLY A 13 7.86 -9.20 -3.80
CA GLY A 13 7.47 -8.31 -2.72
C GLY A 13 6.93 -9.07 -1.51
N VAL A 14 6.13 -10.11 -1.71
CA VAL A 14 5.61 -10.97 -0.64
C VAL A 14 6.73 -11.76 0.03
N LEU A 15 7.62 -12.38 -0.74
CA LEU A 15 8.74 -13.16 -0.20
C LEU A 15 9.69 -12.27 0.61
N LEU A 16 10.05 -11.10 0.10
CA LEU A 16 10.88 -10.12 0.80
C LEU A 16 10.18 -9.57 2.05
N SER A 17 8.88 -9.30 1.96
CA SER A 17 8.10 -8.84 3.12
C SER A 17 8.05 -9.89 4.22
N LEU A 18 7.90 -11.17 3.86
CA LEU A 18 7.90 -12.28 4.81
C LEU A 18 9.28 -12.41 5.48
N LEU A 19 10.35 -12.44 4.69
CA LEU A 19 11.71 -12.54 5.20
C LEU A 19 12.04 -11.37 6.14
N TYR A 20 11.64 -10.15 5.79
CA TYR A 20 11.83 -8.99 6.64
C TYR A 20 11.02 -9.10 7.94
N ALA A 21 9.76 -9.56 7.86
CA ALA A 21 8.90 -9.74 9.01
C ALA A 21 9.43 -10.81 9.98
N GLU A 22 9.96 -11.92 9.48
CA GLU A 22 10.57 -12.96 10.32
C GLU A 22 11.82 -12.45 11.04
N ARG A 23 12.60 -11.57 10.42
CA ARG A 23 13.87 -11.06 10.98
C ARG A 23 13.67 -9.91 11.95
N THR A 24 12.71 -9.03 11.67
CA THR A 24 12.51 -7.78 12.44
C THR A 24 11.29 -7.83 13.35
N GLY A 25 10.37 -8.76 13.12
CA GLY A 25 9.04 -8.79 13.75
C GLY A 25 8.07 -7.73 13.20
N ILE A 26 8.50 -6.89 12.25
CA ILE A 26 7.69 -5.80 11.67
C ILE A 26 7.12 -6.27 10.34
N VAL A 27 5.80 -6.20 10.19
CA VAL A 27 5.12 -6.61 8.96
C VAL A 27 4.94 -5.39 8.06
N PRO A 28 5.55 -5.33 6.87
CA PRO A 28 5.26 -4.27 5.90
C PRO A 28 3.76 -4.23 5.59
N ALA A 29 3.23 -3.05 5.29
CA ALA A 29 1.80 -2.69 5.13
C ALA A 29 0.86 -3.66 4.37
N GLY A 30 0.70 -4.90 4.82
CA GLY A 30 0.27 -6.02 3.99
C GLY A 30 1.44 -6.61 3.19
N LEU A 31 1.57 -7.94 3.18
CA LEU A 31 2.67 -8.63 2.48
C LEU A 31 2.73 -8.32 0.98
N VAL A 32 1.57 -8.04 0.37
CA VAL A 32 1.45 -7.76 -1.07
C VAL A 32 1.78 -6.31 -1.43
N VAL A 33 1.61 -5.37 -0.48
CA VAL A 33 1.68 -3.93 -0.76
C VAL A 33 3.07 -3.49 -1.24
N PRO A 34 4.20 -3.96 -0.67
CA PRO A 34 5.51 -3.58 -1.18
C PRO A 34 5.75 -4.00 -2.63
N GLY A 35 5.23 -5.16 -3.03
CA GLY A 35 5.31 -5.62 -4.43
C GLY A 35 4.53 -4.73 -5.38
N TYR A 36 3.36 -4.25 -4.97
CA TYR A 36 2.60 -3.27 -5.73
C TYR A 36 3.31 -1.90 -5.78
N LEU A 37 3.78 -1.39 -4.65
CA LEU A 37 4.46 -0.09 -4.57
C LEU A 37 5.78 -0.07 -5.35
N ALA A 38 6.44 -1.22 -5.49
CA ALA A 38 7.63 -1.37 -6.32
C ALA A 38 7.38 -1.01 -7.79
N LEU A 39 6.22 -1.38 -8.35
CA LEU A 39 5.87 -1.12 -9.75
C LEU A 39 5.62 0.36 -10.07
N VAL A 40 5.44 1.17 -9.05
CA VAL A 40 5.11 2.60 -9.13
C VAL A 40 6.12 3.44 -8.35
N PHE A 41 7.25 2.84 -8.00
CA PHE A 41 8.24 3.44 -7.10
C PHE A 41 8.98 4.61 -7.75
N ASP A 42 9.16 4.55 -9.07
CA ASP A 42 9.67 5.61 -9.93
C ASP A 42 8.73 6.82 -10.01
N GLN A 43 7.42 6.59 -9.81
CA GLN A 43 6.40 7.63 -9.81
C GLN A 43 6.21 8.23 -8.41
N ILE A 44 7.11 9.15 -8.04
CA ILE A 44 7.13 9.77 -6.71
C ILE A 44 5.77 10.37 -6.29
N VAL A 45 5.04 10.98 -7.23
CA VAL A 45 3.72 11.58 -6.97
C VAL A 45 2.72 10.52 -6.53
N PHE A 46 2.75 9.34 -7.13
CA PHE A 46 1.85 8.25 -6.79
C PHE A 46 2.16 7.64 -5.43
N VAL A 47 3.45 7.40 -5.14
CA VAL A 47 3.88 6.91 -3.82
C VAL A 47 3.47 7.88 -2.71
N LEU A 48 3.69 9.19 -2.91
CA LEU A 48 3.27 10.22 -1.97
C LEU A 48 1.75 10.25 -1.79
N THR A 49 1.00 10.14 -2.89
CA THR A 49 -0.48 10.10 -2.86
C THR A 49 -0.97 8.93 -2.02
N VAL A 50 -0.42 7.73 -2.23
CA VAL A 50 -0.77 6.53 -1.45
C VAL A 50 -0.47 6.76 0.03
N VAL A 51 0.71 7.29 0.39
CA VAL A 51 1.09 7.56 1.77
C VAL A 51 0.15 8.57 2.43
N VAL A 52 -0.14 9.69 1.75
CA VAL A 52 -1.03 10.75 2.25
C VAL A 52 -2.44 10.19 2.47
N ILE A 53 -3.02 9.49 1.49
CA ILE A 53 -4.35 8.89 1.62
C ILE A 53 -4.38 7.86 2.74
N SER A 54 -3.31 7.08 2.94
CA SER A 54 -3.21 6.11 4.03
C SER A 54 -3.25 6.78 5.41
N ILE A 55 -2.52 7.88 5.58
CA ILE A 55 -2.50 8.64 6.83
C ILE A 55 -3.87 9.27 7.09
N ILE A 56 -4.48 9.88 6.08
CA ILE A 56 -5.83 10.46 6.18
C ILE A 56 -6.85 9.38 6.54
N THR A 57 -6.78 8.21 5.89
CA THR A 57 -7.65 7.06 6.18
C THR A 57 -7.51 6.62 7.64
N TYR A 58 -6.26 6.48 8.11
CA TYR A 58 -5.96 6.10 9.49
C TYR A 58 -6.56 7.11 10.48
N LEU A 59 -6.32 8.40 10.28
CA LEU A 59 -6.82 9.46 11.15
C LEU A 59 -8.35 9.54 11.11
N PHE A 60 -8.96 9.47 9.93
CA PHE A 60 -10.41 9.54 9.78
C PHE A 60 -11.11 8.37 10.50
N VAL A 61 -10.64 7.15 10.28
CA VAL A 61 -11.26 5.97 10.90
C VAL A 61 -11.02 5.95 12.42
N THR A 62 -9.82 6.31 12.88
CA THR A 62 -9.53 6.28 14.33
C THR A 62 -10.16 7.43 15.10
N GLN A 63 -10.14 8.65 14.57
CA GLN A 63 -10.58 9.86 15.27
C GLN A 63 -12.05 10.20 15.04
N VAL A 64 -12.63 9.85 13.88
CA VAL A 64 -14.02 10.17 13.55
C VAL A 64 -14.89 8.94 13.73
N ILE A 65 -14.69 7.89 12.93
CA ILE A 65 -15.58 6.71 12.94
C ILE A 65 -15.46 5.92 14.24
N GLY A 66 -14.26 5.80 14.78
CA GLY A 66 -14.00 5.12 16.04
C GLY A 66 -14.63 5.80 17.26
N ARG A 67 -14.98 7.09 17.17
CA ARG A 67 -15.74 7.80 18.22
C ARG A 67 -17.25 7.58 18.09
N LEU A 68 -17.73 7.41 16.87
CA LEU A 68 -19.15 7.20 16.57
C LEU A 68 -19.58 5.74 16.72
N SER A 69 -18.65 4.80 16.54
CA SER A 69 -18.95 3.37 16.51
C SER A 69 -17.84 2.54 17.12
N VAL A 70 -18.23 1.48 17.81
CA VAL A 70 -17.32 0.54 18.44
C VAL A 70 -16.66 -0.35 17.38
N LEU A 71 -15.49 0.07 16.89
CA LEU A 71 -14.71 -0.63 15.88
C LEU A 71 -13.55 -1.42 16.51
N TYR A 72 -13.68 -2.76 16.51
CA TYR A 72 -12.61 -3.67 16.93
C TYR A 72 -12.35 -4.77 15.90
N GLY A 73 -11.12 -5.29 15.91
CA GLY A 73 -10.69 -6.43 15.10
C GLY A 73 -11.04 -6.29 13.62
N ARG A 74 -11.82 -7.27 13.11
CA ARG A 74 -12.21 -7.35 11.69
C ARG A 74 -13.07 -6.17 11.21
N ARG A 75 -13.90 -5.58 12.09
CA ARG A 75 -14.75 -4.43 11.73
C ARG A 75 -13.92 -3.18 11.47
N LYS A 76 -12.89 -2.97 12.30
CA LYS A 76 -11.96 -1.85 12.12
C LYS A 76 -11.13 -2.00 10.85
N PHE A 77 -10.68 -3.21 10.55
CA PHE A 77 -10.00 -3.51 9.28
C PHE A 77 -10.89 -3.21 8.08
N ALA A 78 -12.14 -3.67 8.10
CA ALA A 78 -13.10 -3.38 7.04
C ALA A 78 -13.33 -1.87 6.87
N ALA A 79 -13.49 -1.13 7.97
CA ALA A 79 -13.64 0.33 7.92
C ALA A 79 -12.41 1.03 7.31
N MET A 80 -11.19 0.61 7.68
CA MET A 80 -9.94 1.13 7.08
C MET A 80 -9.87 0.88 5.58
N LEU A 81 -10.22 -0.34 5.15
CA LEU A 81 -10.28 -0.68 3.73
C LEU A 81 -11.33 0.16 3.00
N THR A 82 -12.56 0.19 3.47
CA THR A 82 -13.66 0.90 2.80
C THR A 82 -13.38 2.40 2.71
N VAL A 83 -12.92 3.04 3.78
CA VAL A 83 -12.58 4.47 3.76
C VAL A 83 -11.40 4.74 2.84
N GLY A 84 -10.35 3.91 2.89
CA GLY A 84 -9.18 4.05 2.02
C GLY A 84 -9.56 3.98 0.53
N VAL A 85 -10.41 3.01 0.18
CA VAL A 85 -10.96 2.85 -1.17
C VAL A 85 -11.76 4.08 -1.60
N VAL A 86 -12.68 4.56 -0.74
CA VAL A 86 -13.53 5.74 -1.04
C VAL A 86 -12.69 7.00 -1.22
N LEU A 87 -11.70 7.23 -0.35
CA LEU A 87 -10.82 8.39 -0.43
C LEU A 87 -9.96 8.33 -1.68
N LYS A 88 -9.39 7.16 -2.00
CA LYS A 88 -8.59 6.97 -3.23
C LYS A 88 -9.44 7.20 -4.48
N MET A 89 -10.63 6.62 -4.54
CA MET A 89 -11.55 6.82 -5.66
C MET A 89 -11.96 8.28 -5.83
N SER A 90 -12.27 8.96 -4.72
CA SER A 90 -12.60 10.40 -4.72
C SER A 90 -11.42 11.25 -5.20
N PHE A 91 -10.21 10.93 -4.76
CA PHE A 91 -8.98 11.63 -5.16
C PHE A 91 -8.71 11.45 -6.66
N ASP A 92 -8.75 10.22 -7.16
CA ASP A 92 -8.57 9.93 -8.59
C ASP A 92 -9.59 10.66 -9.48
N TYR A 93 -10.83 10.80 -9.00
CA TYR A 93 -11.89 11.52 -9.71
C TYR A 93 -11.66 13.03 -9.71
N ALA A 94 -11.31 13.61 -8.55
CA ALA A 94 -11.09 15.05 -8.40
C ALA A 94 -9.81 15.52 -9.09
N VAL A 95 -8.81 14.66 -9.11
CA VAL A 95 -7.44 14.97 -9.50
C VAL A 95 -6.96 13.88 -10.45
N PRO A 96 -7.33 13.94 -11.73
CA PRO A 96 -6.88 12.98 -12.74
C PRO A 96 -5.42 13.26 -13.11
N ILE A 97 -4.49 13.10 -12.16
CA ILE A 97 -3.07 13.44 -12.34
C ILE A 97 -2.35 12.44 -13.26
N VAL A 98 -2.82 11.20 -13.44
CA VAL A 98 -2.21 10.26 -14.40
C VAL A 98 -3.22 9.22 -14.88
N PRO A 99 -3.35 8.94 -16.19
CA PRO A 99 -3.94 7.71 -16.65
C PRO A 99 -2.93 6.59 -16.36
N PHE A 100 -3.18 5.76 -15.34
CA PHE A 100 -2.63 4.41 -15.37
C PHE A 100 -3.15 3.75 -16.64
N GLU A 101 -2.27 3.45 -17.58
CA GLU A 101 -2.62 2.73 -18.81
C GLU A 101 -3.10 1.30 -18.52
N VAL A 102 -2.82 0.77 -17.32
CA VAL A 102 -3.10 -0.61 -16.94
C VAL A 102 -4.19 -0.70 -15.87
N VAL A 103 -5.32 -1.32 -16.23
CA VAL A 103 -6.50 -1.51 -15.38
C VAL A 103 -6.17 -2.34 -14.12
N GLU A 104 -5.23 -3.28 -14.20
CA GLU A 104 -4.85 -4.16 -13.09
C GLU A 104 -4.17 -3.41 -11.93
N LEU A 105 -3.31 -2.44 -12.25
CA LEU A 105 -2.67 -1.57 -11.25
C LEU A 105 -3.72 -0.69 -10.54
N ARG A 106 -4.77 -0.25 -11.25
CA ARG A 106 -5.90 0.45 -10.60
C ARG A 106 -6.60 -0.42 -9.57
N GLY A 107 -6.81 -1.71 -9.84
CA GLY A 107 -7.50 -2.60 -8.90
C GLY A 107 -6.80 -2.72 -7.55
N ILE A 108 -5.53 -3.10 -7.55
CA ILE A 108 -4.74 -3.27 -6.31
C ILE A 108 -4.46 -1.92 -5.65
N GLY A 109 -4.15 -0.89 -6.44
CA GLY A 109 -3.81 0.45 -5.95
C GLY A 109 -4.91 1.15 -5.18
N VAL A 110 -6.17 0.81 -5.41
CA VAL A 110 -7.32 1.37 -4.67
C VAL A 110 -7.39 0.81 -3.24
N ILE A 111 -6.90 -0.41 -3.02
CA ILE A 111 -6.96 -1.10 -1.72
C ILE A 111 -5.74 -0.78 -0.85
N VAL A 112 -4.59 -0.52 -1.48
CA VAL A 112 -3.30 -0.28 -0.80
C VAL A 112 -3.37 0.76 0.32
N PRO A 113 -3.99 1.95 0.14
CA PRO A 113 -4.03 2.94 1.21
C PRO A 113 -4.74 2.45 2.48
N GLY A 114 -5.82 1.67 2.32
CA GLY A 114 -6.54 1.07 3.44
C GLY A 114 -5.73 -0.01 4.18
N LEU A 115 -4.93 -0.79 3.45
CA LEU A 115 -4.02 -1.78 4.04
C LEU A 115 -2.91 -1.11 4.86
N ILE A 116 -2.30 -0.05 4.32
CA ILE A 116 -1.30 0.76 5.02
C ILE A 116 -1.92 1.40 6.26
N ALA A 117 -3.10 2.02 6.15
CA ALA A 117 -3.79 2.64 7.28
C ALA A 117 -4.04 1.65 8.42
N ASN A 118 -4.45 0.43 8.10
CA ASN A 118 -4.64 -0.62 9.07
C ASN A 118 -3.32 -1.10 9.70
N SER A 119 -2.24 -1.23 8.93
CA SER A 119 -0.92 -1.56 9.49
C SER A 119 -0.40 -0.45 10.41
N ILE A 120 -0.55 0.82 10.01
CA ILE A 120 -0.25 1.98 10.87
C ILE A 120 -1.00 1.87 12.20
N HIS A 121 -2.26 1.45 12.17
CA HIS A 121 -3.02 1.27 13.41
C HIS A 121 -2.43 0.18 14.33
N LYS A 122 -1.87 -0.89 13.77
CA LYS A 122 -1.34 -2.03 14.55
C LYS A 122 0.05 -1.80 15.10
N GLN A 123 0.94 -1.19 14.32
CA GLN A 123 2.38 -1.10 14.64
C GLN A 123 2.94 0.33 14.60
N GLY A 124 2.12 1.33 14.31
CA GLY A 124 2.51 2.74 14.23
C GLY A 124 2.94 3.19 12.83
N VAL A 125 3.03 4.51 12.68
CA VAL A 125 3.33 5.18 11.40
C VAL A 125 4.75 4.86 10.94
N LEU A 126 5.73 5.11 11.81
CA LEU A 126 7.16 4.98 11.49
C LEU A 126 7.53 3.56 11.05
N PRO A 127 7.21 2.49 11.81
CA PRO A 127 7.57 1.12 11.41
C PRO A 127 6.89 0.68 10.11
N THR A 128 5.65 1.12 9.88
CA THR A 128 4.89 0.74 8.68
C THR A 128 5.45 1.40 7.44
N ILE A 129 5.64 2.72 7.45
CA ILE A 129 6.09 3.46 6.27
C ILE A 129 7.54 3.08 5.95
N SER A 130 8.42 2.99 6.95
CA SER A 130 9.83 2.65 6.70
C SER A 130 10.01 1.24 6.16
N SER A 131 9.39 0.24 6.78
CA SER A 131 9.48 -1.15 6.32
C SER A 131 8.89 -1.32 4.91
N THR A 132 7.71 -0.74 4.66
CA THR A 132 7.10 -0.77 3.33
C THR A 132 7.97 -0.10 2.29
N PHE A 133 8.55 1.06 2.57
CA PHE A 133 9.39 1.77 1.62
C PHE A 133 10.69 1.01 1.31
N ILE A 134 11.36 0.47 2.34
CA ILE A 134 12.58 -0.34 2.17
C ILE A 134 12.31 -1.56 1.30
N ILE A 135 11.24 -2.31 1.59
CA ILE A 135 10.92 -3.53 0.84
C ILE A 135 10.41 -3.20 -0.57
N SER A 136 9.65 -2.12 -0.75
CA SER A 136 9.22 -1.67 -2.08
C SER A 136 10.43 -1.29 -2.93
N PHE A 137 11.39 -0.55 -2.35
CA PHE A 137 12.63 -0.17 -3.03
C PHE A 137 13.48 -1.39 -3.40
N ALA A 138 13.66 -2.33 -2.47
CA ALA A 138 14.38 -3.57 -2.74
C ALA A 138 13.72 -4.38 -3.86
N THR A 139 12.39 -4.48 -3.85
CA THR A 139 11.64 -5.18 -4.90
C THR A 139 11.76 -4.46 -6.24
N PHE A 140 11.70 -3.12 -6.25
CA PHE A 140 11.90 -2.30 -7.45
C PHE A 140 13.28 -2.54 -8.06
N LEU A 141 14.35 -2.51 -7.26
CA LEU A 141 15.71 -2.77 -7.74
C LEU A 141 15.87 -4.15 -8.38
N LEU A 142 15.25 -5.19 -7.79
CA LEU A 142 15.32 -6.55 -8.35
C LEU A 142 14.60 -6.65 -9.69
N ILE A 143 13.44 -6.00 -9.83
CA ILE A 143 12.70 -5.97 -11.11
C ILE A 143 13.48 -5.17 -12.15
N SER A 144 14.01 -4.00 -11.78
CA SER A 144 14.82 -3.18 -12.69
C SER A 144 16.08 -3.92 -13.16
N LEU A 145 16.72 -4.71 -12.28
CA LEU A 145 17.86 -5.54 -12.65
C LEU A 145 17.46 -6.68 -13.59
N TYR A 146 16.30 -7.30 -13.35
CA TYR A 146 15.77 -8.34 -14.23
C TYR A 146 15.52 -7.82 -15.65
N HIS A 147 15.07 -6.57 -15.81
CA HIS A 147 14.89 -5.95 -17.12
C HIS A 147 16.19 -5.56 -17.83
N LEU A 148 17.33 -5.53 -17.13
CA LEU A 148 18.63 -5.20 -17.72
C LEU A 148 19.31 -6.41 -18.40
N ILE A 149 18.89 -7.62 -18.06
CA ILE A 149 19.44 -8.90 -18.53
C ILE A 149 18.63 -9.39 -19.73
#